data_AF-A0A139WDD7-F1
#
_entry.id   AF-A0A139WDD7-F1
#
_cell.length_a   1.000
_cell.length_b   1.000
_cell.length_c   1.000
_cell.angle_alpha   90.00
_cell.angle_beta   90.00
_cell.angle_gamma   90.00
#
_symmetry.space_group_name_H-M   'P 1'
#
loop_
_entity.id
_entity.type
_entity.pdbx_description
1 polymer ?
#
loop_
_entity_poly.entity_id
_entity_poly.type
_entity_poly.pdbx_seq_one_letter_code
_entity_poly.pdbx_strand_id
1 'polypeptide(L)'
;MWWLLIAAFTLLYALYIRLKKKNEYWIKKGVKQGSPVLIFGDKWRAIAHNESLADMVQKIYNVGPGDRYCGAYDFMSPALVLKDPELIKDILVKDFDHFVDHKRVIPEGSDPIWDKNLFFLTGQKWRDMRSTLSPVFTGSKMRFMFNLIAKSADQFVQHFVKQEETLIQIEMKDACARLTNDIIASTVFGFESDSVEDPDSKFYEMARKITDFSGLWQGLKILGFFIFPKCIKL
;
A
#
# COMPACT_ATOMS: atom_id res chain seq x y z
N MET A 1 -37.08 30.17 8.36
CA MET A 1 -35.61 30.29 8.39
C MET A 1 -34.98 29.55 9.57
N TRP A 2 -35.41 29.77 10.82
CA TRP A 2 -34.90 29.06 12.01
C TRP A 2 -35.08 27.54 12.01
N TRP A 3 -36.19 27.03 11.47
CA TRP A 3 -36.46 25.59 11.39
C TRP A 3 -35.44 24.85 10.50
N LEU A 4 -34.89 25.50 9.46
CA LEU A 4 -33.82 24.93 8.64
C LEU A 4 -32.51 24.80 9.42
N LEU A 5 -32.19 25.78 10.28
CA LEU A 5 -31.01 25.73 11.13
C LEU A 5 -31.13 24.63 12.20
N ILE A 6 -32.31 24.47 12.80
CA ILE A 6 -32.58 23.40 13.77
C ILE A 6 -32.49 22.03 13.08
N ALA A 7 -33.08 21.89 11.88
CA ALA A 7 -32.99 20.65 11.09
C ALA A 7 -31.54 20.32 10.70
N ALA A 8 -30.75 21.31 10.27
CA ALA A 8 -29.34 21.12 9.96
C ALA A 8 -28.53 20.72 11.19
N PHE A 9 -28.74 21.39 12.33
CA PHE A 9 -28.02 21.08 13.58
C PHE A 9 -28.35 19.69 14.10
N THR A 10 -29.63 19.30 14.11
CA THR A 10 -30.07 17.97 14.51
C THR A 10 -29.50 16.88 13.60
N LEU A 11 -29.45 17.11 12.28
CA LEU A 11 -28.82 16.21 11.32
C LEU A 11 -27.32 16.06 11.57
N LEU A 12 -26.60 17.17 11.79
CA LEU A 12 -25.16 17.17 12.08
C LEU A 12 -24.85 16.48 13.41
N TYR A 13 -25.68 16.71 14.44
CA TYR A 13 -25.53 16.05 15.73
C TYR A 13 -25.79 14.55 15.64
N ALA A 14 -26.84 14.13 14.92
CA ALA A 14 -27.11 12.71 14.66
C ALA A 14 -25.96 12.06 13.88
N LEU A 15 -25.41 12.75 12.87
CA LEU A 15 -24.23 12.30 12.13
C LEU A 15 -23.01 12.16 13.02
N TYR A 16 -22.74 13.16 13.88
CA TYR A 16 -21.64 13.13 14.85
C TYR A 16 -21.73 11.91 15.77
N ILE A 17 -22.91 11.65 16.36
CA ILE A 17 -23.13 10.47 17.21
C ILE A 17 -22.88 9.18 16.43
N ARG A 18 -23.37 9.10 15.18
CA ARG A 18 -23.20 7.92 14.33
C ARG A 18 -21.73 7.64 14.03
N LEU A 19 -20.94 8.67 13.71
CA LEU A 19 -19.50 8.56 13.45
C LEU A 19 -18.75 8.18 14.74
N LYS A 20 -19.04 8.86 15.85
CA LYS A 20 -18.44 8.55 17.15
C LYS A 20 -18.70 7.11 17.57
N LYS A 21 -19.93 6.61 17.41
CA LYS A 21 -20.29 5.22 17.72
C LYS A 21 -19.48 4.20 16.93
N LYS A 22 -19.08 4.50 15.69
CA LYS A 22 -18.19 3.64 14.89
C LYS A 22 -16.78 3.58 15.48
N ASN A 23 -16.26 4.73 15.92
CA ASN A 23 -14.94 4.84 16.56
C ASN A 23 -14.86 4.25 17.97
N GLU A 24 -15.98 3.75 18.51
CA GLU A 24 -16.05 3.03 19.80
C GLU A 24 -16.19 1.51 19.63
N TYR A 25 -16.11 0.99 18.40
CA TYR A 25 -16.27 -0.44 18.11
C TYR A 25 -15.35 -1.33 18.96
N TRP A 26 -14.05 -1.00 19.07
CA TRP A 26 -13.11 -1.82 19.83
C TRP A 26 -13.30 -1.68 21.34
N ILE A 27 -13.56 -0.47 21.84
CA ILE A 27 -13.90 -0.24 23.26
C ILE A 27 -15.11 -1.10 23.68
N LYS A 28 -16.17 -1.15 22.85
CA LYS A 28 -17.36 -1.97 23.13
C LYS A 28 -17.09 -3.47 23.11
N LYS A 29 -16.01 -3.90 22.47
CA LYS A 29 -15.53 -5.30 22.44
C LYS A 29 -14.49 -5.59 23.52
N GLY A 30 -14.17 -4.63 24.39
CA GLY A 30 -13.16 -4.78 25.44
C GLY A 30 -11.72 -4.75 24.91
N VAL A 31 -11.50 -4.22 23.70
CA VAL A 31 -10.17 -4.11 23.08
C VAL A 31 -9.64 -2.70 23.24
N LYS A 32 -8.41 -2.55 23.74
CA LYS A 32 -7.75 -1.24 23.85
C LYS A 32 -7.51 -0.66 22.46
N GLN A 33 -7.81 0.62 22.28
CA GLN A 33 -7.59 1.38 21.05
C GLN A 33 -7.04 2.77 21.40
N GLY A 34 -6.46 3.44 20.40
CA GLY A 34 -6.08 4.85 20.51
C GLY A 34 -7.29 5.79 20.46
N SER A 35 -7.00 7.06 20.18
CA SER A 35 -8.01 8.11 19.97
C SER A 35 -8.14 8.43 18.47
N PRO A 36 -8.87 7.62 17.69
CA PRO A 36 -9.01 7.82 16.25
C PRO A 36 -9.76 9.12 15.94
N VAL A 37 -9.29 9.86 14.93
CA VAL A 37 -10.01 11.01 14.40
C VAL A 37 -11.31 10.52 13.77
N LEU A 38 -12.41 11.28 13.93
CA LEU A 38 -13.76 10.85 13.56
C LEU A 38 -13.88 10.22 12.18
N ILE A 39 -13.37 10.86 11.13
CA ILE A 39 -13.47 10.39 9.73
C ILE A 39 -12.21 9.67 9.26
N PHE A 40 -11.05 10.19 9.65
CA PHE A 40 -9.75 9.78 9.12
C PHE A 40 -9.08 8.68 9.94
N GLY A 41 -9.69 8.26 11.05
CA GLY A 41 -9.16 7.22 11.92
C GLY A 41 -7.79 7.59 12.48
N ASP A 42 -6.91 6.60 12.58
CA ASP A 42 -5.54 6.78 13.04
C ASP A 42 -4.59 7.30 11.94
N LYS A 43 -5.05 7.39 10.68
CA LYS A 43 -4.23 7.78 9.52
C LYS A 43 -4.12 9.29 9.29
N TRP A 44 -4.88 10.11 10.00
CA TRP A 44 -4.98 11.56 9.73
C TRP A 44 -3.64 12.28 9.64
N ARG A 45 -2.74 12.02 10.60
CA ARG A 45 -1.43 12.72 10.66
C ARG A 45 -0.51 12.31 9.52
N ALA A 46 -0.57 11.04 9.09
CA ALA A 46 0.17 10.57 7.92
C ALA A 46 -0.38 11.18 6.61
N ILE A 47 -1.70 11.32 6.49
CA ILE A 47 -2.35 11.99 5.34
C ILE A 47 -1.98 13.47 5.30
N ALA A 48 -1.94 14.13 6.45
CA ALA A 48 -1.52 15.53 6.57
C ALA A 48 -0.01 15.73 6.39
N HIS A 49 0.76 14.68 6.04
CA HIS A 49 2.22 14.69 5.93
C HIS A 49 2.96 15.18 7.18
N ASN A 50 2.30 15.10 8.35
CA ASN A 50 2.86 15.53 9.64
C ASN A 50 3.65 14.41 10.34
N GLU A 51 3.54 13.16 9.87
CA GLU A 51 4.31 12.01 10.35
C GLU A 51 4.49 10.97 9.24
N SER A 52 5.50 10.11 9.37
CA SER A 52 5.69 9.00 8.43
C SER A 52 4.68 7.87 8.69
N LEU A 53 4.47 7.02 7.67
CA LEU A 53 3.67 5.79 7.84
C LEU A 53 4.25 4.88 8.93
N ALA A 54 5.58 4.80 9.03
CA ALA A 54 6.25 3.99 10.04
C ALA A 54 5.97 4.50 11.46
N ASP A 55 6.04 5.82 11.68
CA ASP A 55 5.74 6.43 12.98
C ASP A 55 4.28 6.21 13.38
N MET A 56 3.36 6.32 12.41
CA MET A 56 1.94 6.05 12.63
C MET A 56 1.70 4.61 13.07
N VAL A 57 2.28 3.63 12.34
CA VAL A 57 2.17 2.21 12.69
C VAL A 57 2.76 1.94 14.08
N GLN A 58 3.92 2.53 14.39
CA GLN A 58 4.56 2.37 15.70
C GLN A 58 3.71 2.94 16.83
N LYS A 59 3.07 4.10 16.65
CA LYS A 59 2.15 4.69 17.64
C LYS A 59 0.95 3.78 17.90
N ILE A 60 0.35 3.23 16.85
CA ILE A 60 -0.76 2.27 16.98
C ILE A 60 -0.30 1.02 17.71
N TYR A 61 0.86 0.46 17.32
CA TYR A 61 1.46 -0.71 17.97
C TYR A 61 1.70 -0.50 19.47
N ASN A 62 2.09 0.72 19.87
CA ASN A 62 2.35 1.05 21.27
C ASN A 62 1.09 1.22 22.13
N VAL A 63 -0.12 1.24 21.55
CA VAL A 63 -1.39 1.29 22.29
C VAL A 63 -1.60 -0.03 23.05
N GLY A 64 -1.71 0.01 24.37
CA GLY A 64 -1.84 -1.21 25.19
C GLY A 64 -0.54 -2.03 25.19
N PRO A 65 0.52 -1.54 25.86
CA PRO A 65 1.76 -2.30 26.02
C PRO A 65 1.49 -3.65 26.70
N GLY A 66 2.08 -4.73 26.18
CA GLY A 66 1.90 -6.08 26.70
C GLY A 66 0.62 -6.80 26.23
N ASP A 67 -0.34 -6.10 25.61
CA ASP A 67 -1.52 -6.75 25.04
C ASP A 67 -1.17 -7.49 23.74
N ARG A 68 -1.81 -8.63 23.49
CA ARG A 68 -1.60 -9.46 22.29
C ARG A 68 -2.04 -8.77 20.98
N TYR A 69 -2.94 -7.80 21.08
CA TYR A 69 -3.49 -7.03 19.97
C TYR A 69 -4.05 -5.69 20.46
N CYS A 70 -4.21 -4.72 19.55
CA CYS A 70 -4.92 -3.47 19.81
C CYS A 70 -5.84 -3.10 18.64
N GLY A 71 -6.86 -2.30 18.94
CA GLY A 71 -7.79 -1.77 17.95
C GLY A 71 -7.23 -0.51 17.30
N ALA A 72 -7.42 -0.42 15.99
CA ALA A 72 -7.10 0.73 15.16
C ALA A 72 -8.25 1.01 14.18
N TYR A 73 -8.15 2.13 13.49
CA TYR A 73 -9.11 2.58 12.49
C TYR A 73 -8.40 3.00 11.22
N ASP A 74 -8.69 2.26 10.15
CA ASP A 74 -8.37 2.67 8.80
C ASP A 74 -9.56 3.46 8.23
N PHE A 75 -9.48 4.78 8.33
CA PHE A 75 -10.62 5.69 8.17
C PHE A 75 -11.76 5.29 9.11
N MET A 76 -12.93 4.98 8.56
CA MET A 76 -14.11 4.54 9.31
C MET A 76 -14.16 3.03 9.57
N SER A 77 -13.19 2.28 9.05
CA SER A 77 -13.18 0.81 9.13
C SER A 77 -12.37 0.36 10.33
N PRO A 78 -12.95 -0.41 11.27
CA PRO A 78 -12.18 -0.98 12.37
C PRO A 78 -11.15 -1.97 11.82
N ALA A 79 -9.92 -1.87 12.31
CA ALA A 79 -8.81 -2.78 12.02
C ALA A 79 -8.22 -3.28 13.32
N LEU A 80 -7.79 -4.55 13.35
CA LEU A 80 -7.13 -5.16 14.51
C LEU A 80 -5.64 -5.26 14.20
N VAL A 81 -4.80 -4.68 15.07
CA VAL A 81 -3.34 -4.79 14.97
C VAL A 81 -2.87 -5.90 15.89
N LEU A 82 -2.33 -6.96 15.29
CA LEU A 82 -1.79 -8.11 16.01
C LEU A 82 -0.35 -7.84 16.44
N LYS A 83 0.00 -8.26 17.66
CA LYS A 83 1.35 -8.08 18.23
C LYS A 83 1.98 -9.38 18.69
N ASP A 84 1.15 -10.35 19.07
CA ASP A 84 1.61 -11.67 19.49
C ASP A 84 1.96 -12.55 18.28
N PRO A 85 3.22 -13.03 18.16
CA PRO A 85 3.65 -13.93 17.08
C PRO A 85 2.83 -15.21 16.95
N GLU A 86 2.37 -15.79 18.06
CA GLU A 86 1.56 -17.02 18.01
C GLU A 86 0.19 -16.74 17.41
N LEU A 87 -0.43 -15.61 17.78
CA LEU A 87 -1.71 -15.18 17.19
C LEU A 87 -1.55 -14.83 15.70
N ILE A 88 -0.44 -14.19 15.32
CA ILE A 88 -0.12 -13.91 13.91
C ILE A 88 0.01 -15.21 13.13
N LYS A 89 0.69 -16.22 13.69
CA LYS A 89 0.83 -17.54 13.07
C LYS A 89 -0.51 -18.26 12.97
N ASP A 90 -1.35 -18.19 13.99
CA ASP A 90 -2.69 -18.76 13.96
C ASP A 90 -3.49 -18.18 12.79
N ILE A 91 -3.53 -16.85 12.66
CA ILE A 91 -4.29 -16.15 11.62
C ILE A 91 -3.70 -16.34 10.20
N LEU A 92 -2.38 -16.19 10.05
CA LEU A 92 -1.73 -16.20 8.74
C LEU A 92 -1.40 -17.60 8.20
N VAL A 93 -1.38 -18.62 9.06
CA VAL A 93 -0.97 -19.99 8.69
C VAL A 93 -2.03 -21.03 9.06
N LYS A 94 -2.41 -21.15 10.33
CA LYS A 94 -3.29 -22.25 10.77
C LYS A 94 -4.72 -22.06 10.26
N ASP A 95 -5.24 -20.84 10.40
CA ASP A 95 -6.61 -20.46 10.05
C ASP A 95 -6.66 -19.66 8.73
N PHE A 96 -5.64 -19.80 7.87
CA PHE A 96 -5.50 -19.02 6.64
C PHE A 96 -6.75 -19.03 5.76
N ASP A 97 -7.47 -20.14 5.70
CA ASP A 97 -8.69 -20.27 4.88
C ASP A 97 -9.82 -19.31 5.30
N HIS A 98 -9.77 -18.75 6.51
CA HIS A 98 -10.69 -17.68 6.96
C HIS A 98 -10.19 -16.26 6.63
N PHE A 99 -8.90 -16.10 6.32
CA PHE A 99 -8.21 -14.81 6.15
C PHE A 99 -7.48 -14.68 4.80
N VAL A 100 -8.04 -15.30 3.76
CA VAL A 100 -7.43 -15.39 2.43
C VAL A 100 -7.27 -14.02 1.76
N ASP A 101 -8.25 -13.14 1.94
CA ASP A 101 -8.38 -11.92 1.16
C ASP A 101 -7.71 -10.71 1.85
N HIS A 102 -6.95 -9.95 1.07
CA HIS A 102 -6.47 -8.64 1.51
C HIS A 102 -7.58 -7.59 1.47
N LYS A 103 -7.43 -6.56 2.32
CA LYS A 103 -8.30 -5.38 2.23
C LYS A 103 -8.08 -4.69 0.88
N ARG A 104 -9.15 -4.56 0.11
CA ARG A 104 -9.13 -3.85 -1.17
C ARG A 104 -8.96 -2.34 -0.94
N VAL A 105 -7.99 -1.75 -1.63
CA VAL A 105 -7.68 -0.31 -1.54
C VAL A 105 -8.00 0.45 -2.84
N ILE A 106 -8.44 -0.27 -3.88
CA ILE A 106 -8.85 0.25 -5.18
C ILE A 106 -10.23 -0.34 -5.54
N PRO A 107 -11.21 0.46 -6.00
CA PRO A 107 -12.53 -0.04 -6.39
C PRO A 107 -12.46 -1.09 -7.48
N GLU A 108 -13.43 -1.99 -7.49
CA GLU A 108 -13.60 -2.93 -8.59
C GLU A 108 -13.90 -2.21 -9.90
N GLY A 109 -13.17 -2.59 -10.94
CA GLY A 109 -13.36 -2.04 -12.29
C GLY A 109 -12.95 -0.59 -12.48
N SER A 110 -12.18 0.02 -11.55
CA SER A 110 -11.64 1.37 -11.76
C SER A 110 -10.50 1.40 -12.77
N ASP A 111 -9.58 0.44 -12.67
CA ASP A 111 -8.43 0.34 -13.59
C ASP A 111 -8.13 -1.15 -13.87
N PRO A 112 -8.08 -1.59 -15.13
CA PRO A 112 -7.87 -3.00 -15.46
C PRO A 112 -6.54 -3.61 -14.99
N ILE A 113 -5.49 -2.81 -14.84
CA ILE A 113 -4.16 -3.26 -14.39
C ILE A 113 -4.19 -3.48 -12.88
N TRP A 114 -4.73 -2.51 -12.15
CA TRP A 114 -4.83 -2.58 -10.70
C TRP A 114 -5.89 -3.58 -10.22
N ASP A 115 -7.04 -3.63 -10.89
CA ASP A 115 -8.14 -4.54 -10.53
C ASP A 115 -7.75 -6.02 -10.64
N LYS A 116 -6.87 -6.34 -11.59
CA LYS A 116 -6.37 -7.70 -11.85
C LYS A 116 -5.02 -7.99 -11.21
N ASN A 117 -4.49 -7.05 -10.42
CA ASN A 117 -3.23 -7.24 -9.72
C ASN A 117 -3.37 -8.34 -8.65
N LEU A 118 -2.37 -9.22 -8.54
CA LEU A 118 -2.38 -10.33 -7.59
C LEU A 118 -2.66 -9.89 -6.14
N PHE A 119 -2.21 -8.71 -5.72
CA PHE A 119 -2.43 -8.24 -4.35
C PHE A 119 -3.89 -7.85 -4.05
N PHE A 120 -4.72 -7.62 -5.08
CA PHE A 120 -6.11 -7.19 -4.96
C PHE A 120 -7.13 -8.22 -5.45
N LEU A 121 -6.68 -9.30 -6.11
CA LEU A 121 -7.51 -10.46 -6.37
C LEU A 121 -7.95 -11.11 -5.05
N THR A 122 -9.17 -11.67 -5.06
CA THR A 122 -9.77 -12.35 -3.91
C THR A 122 -10.22 -13.76 -4.26
N GLY A 123 -10.34 -14.61 -3.23
CA GLY A 123 -10.86 -15.97 -3.32
C GLY A 123 -10.14 -16.85 -4.35
N GLN A 124 -10.90 -17.59 -5.14
CA GLN A 124 -10.35 -18.56 -6.10
C GLN A 124 -9.48 -17.90 -7.18
N LYS A 125 -9.85 -16.69 -7.65
CA LYS A 125 -9.07 -15.95 -8.67
C LYS A 125 -7.65 -15.67 -8.18
N TRP A 126 -7.51 -15.30 -6.90
CA TRP A 126 -6.20 -15.11 -6.28
C TRP A 126 -5.44 -16.43 -6.19
N ARG A 127 -6.08 -17.51 -5.74
CA ARG A 127 -5.45 -18.85 -5.63
C ARG A 127 -4.92 -19.34 -6.96
N ASP A 128 -5.72 -19.23 -8.03
CA ASP A 128 -5.35 -19.65 -9.38
C ASP A 128 -4.16 -18.83 -9.91
N MET A 129 -4.22 -17.51 -9.77
CA MET A 129 -3.13 -16.62 -10.22
C MET A 129 -1.84 -16.85 -9.41
N ARG A 130 -1.95 -17.01 -8.08
CA ARG A 130 -0.81 -17.29 -7.21
C ARG A 130 -0.16 -18.62 -7.58
N SER A 131 -0.95 -19.66 -7.80
CA SER A 131 -0.46 -20.97 -8.25
C SER A 131 0.23 -20.90 -9.61
N THR A 132 -0.27 -20.05 -10.51
CA THR A 132 0.32 -19.84 -11.84
C THR A 132 1.67 -19.13 -11.77
N LEU A 133 1.80 -18.11 -10.91
CA LEU A 133 3.02 -17.28 -10.82
C LEU A 133 4.11 -17.87 -9.92
N SER A 134 3.76 -18.66 -8.89
CA SER A 134 4.72 -19.19 -7.93
C SER A 134 5.89 -19.98 -8.55
N PRO A 135 5.70 -20.82 -9.59
CA PRO A 135 6.79 -21.57 -10.22
C PRO A 135 7.90 -20.70 -10.84
N VAL A 136 7.58 -19.45 -11.22
CA VAL A 136 8.55 -18.50 -11.80
C VAL A 136 9.61 -18.08 -10.79
N PHE A 137 9.29 -18.10 -9.50
CA PHE A 137 10.18 -17.67 -8.42
C PHE A 137 10.87 -18.84 -7.70
N THR A 138 10.92 -20.02 -8.33
CA THR A 138 11.67 -21.17 -7.78
C THR A 138 13.18 -20.89 -7.76
N GLY A 139 13.91 -21.53 -6.83
CA GLY A 139 15.36 -21.34 -6.72
C GLY A 139 16.14 -21.63 -8.01
N SER A 140 15.69 -22.57 -8.84
CA SER A 140 16.29 -22.83 -10.15
C SER A 140 16.07 -21.68 -11.14
N LYS A 141 14.87 -21.10 -11.18
CA LYS A 141 14.56 -19.93 -12.02
C LYS A 141 15.27 -18.67 -11.52
N MET A 142 15.36 -18.46 -10.21
CA MET A 142 16.15 -17.38 -9.62
C MET A 142 17.64 -17.48 -10.01
N ARG A 143 18.23 -18.68 -9.99
CA ARG A 143 19.61 -18.88 -10.48
C ARG A 143 19.76 -18.60 -11.97
N PHE A 144 18.76 -18.93 -12.79
CA PHE A 144 18.78 -18.59 -14.21
C PHE A 144 18.76 -17.07 -14.44
N MET A 145 17.95 -16.34 -13.68
CA MET A 145 17.86 -14.87 -13.76
C MET A 145 19.09 -14.15 -13.22
N PHE A 146 19.91 -14.80 -12.38
CA PHE A 146 21.06 -14.18 -11.71
C PHE A 146 22.02 -13.49 -12.69
N ASN A 147 22.34 -14.13 -13.82
CA ASN A 147 23.25 -13.55 -14.80
C ASN A 147 22.71 -12.24 -15.41
N LEU A 148 21.40 -12.15 -15.62
CA LEU A 148 20.75 -10.92 -16.12
C LEU A 148 20.77 -9.82 -15.06
N ILE A 149 20.47 -10.17 -13.81
CA ILE A 149 20.53 -9.24 -12.68
C ILE A 149 21.96 -8.70 -12.50
N ALA A 150 22.96 -9.57 -12.53
CA ALA A 150 24.36 -9.20 -12.41
C ALA A 150 24.80 -8.29 -13.56
N LYS A 151 24.40 -8.61 -14.80
CA LYS A 151 24.68 -7.76 -15.97
C LYS A 151 24.09 -6.35 -15.79
N SER A 152 22.82 -6.23 -15.39
CA SER A 152 22.20 -4.91 -15.16
C SER A 152 22.89 -4.13 -14.04
N ALA A 153 23.32 -4.82 -12.97
CA ALA A 153 24.08 -4.19 -11.89
C ALA A 153 25.47 -3.71 -12.35
N ASP A 154 26.17 -4.50 -13.16
CA ASP A 154 27.46 -4.13 -13.73
C ASP A 154 27.33 -2.92 -14.67
N GLN A 155 26.31 -2.90 -15.53
CA GLN A 155 26.01 -1.75 -16.39
C GLN A 155 25.74 -0.48 -15.57
N PHE A 156 24.94 -0.60 -14.51
CA PHE A 156 24.67 0.50 -13.59
C PHE A 156 25.93 1.05 -12.93
N VAL A 157 26.84 0.18 -12.45
CA VAL A 157 28.11 0.61 -11.87
C VAL A 157 29.01 1.26 -12.91
N GLN A 158 29.12 0.66 -14.09
CA GLN A 158 29.94 1.20 -15.18
C GLN A 158 29.48 2.59 -15.63
N HIS A 159 28.17 2.86 -15.61
CA HIS A 159 27.63 4.18 -15.94
C HIS A 159 28.28 5.29 -15.09
N PHE A 160 28.40 5.09 -13.78
CA PHE A 160 29.01 6.10 -12.89
C PHE A 160 30.53 6.11 -12.96
N VAL A 161 31.17 4.95 -13.16
CA VAL A 161 32.64 4.89 -13.32
C VAL A 161 33.12 5.68 -14.55
N LYS A 162 32.32 5.68 -15.64
CA LYS A 162 32.64 6.40 -16.88
C LYS A 162 32.56 7.93 -16.79
N GLN A 163 31.92 8.49 -15.76
CA GLN A 163 31.66 9.93 -15.70
C GLN A 163 32.93 10.77 -15.44
N GLU A 164 34.06 10.16 -15.02
CA GLU A 164 35.36 10.82 -14.78
C GLU A 164 35.29 12.06 -13.86
N GLU A 165 34.21 12.21 -13.08
CA GLU A 165 34.02 13.32 -12.14
C GLU A 165 34.64 13.00 -10.78
N THR A 166 35.25 13.99 -10.15
CA THR A 166 35.80 13.88 -8.79
C THR A 166 34.72 13.76 -7.71
N LEU A 167 33.50 14.21 -8.00
CA LEU A 167 32.35 14.11 -7.12
C LEU A 167 31.08 13.97 -7.96
N ILE A 168 30.42 12.82 -7.86
CA ILE A 168 29.13 12.56 -8.51
C ILE A 168 28.03 12.68 -7.45
N GLN A 169 27.06 13.56 -7.70
CA GLN A 169 25.86 13.64 -6.88
C GLN A 169 24.74 12.80 -7.50
N ILE A 170 24.26 11.79 -6.78
CA ILE A 170 23.27 10.83 -7.27
C ILE A 170 21.99 10.94 -6.42
N GLU A 171 20.84 11.06 -7.08
CA GLU A 171 19.55 10.88 -6.43
C GLU A 171 19.28 9.37 -6.31
N MET A 172 19.46 8.83 -5.10
CA MET A 172 19.46 7.39 -4.87
C MET A 172 18.13 6.71 -5.19
N LYS A 173 16.99 7.41 -5.03
CA LYS A 173 15.69 6.82 -5.32
C LYS A 173 15.52 6.58 -6.83
N ASP A 174 15.83 7.57 -7.67
CA ASP A 174 15.78 7.45 -9.13
C ASP A 174 16.81 6.43 -9.64
N ALA A 175 18.04 6.49 -9.12
CA ALA A 175 19.09 5.55 -9.51
C ALA A 175 18.71 4.09 -9.20
N CYS A 176 18.23 3.80 -7.98
CA CYS A 176 17.76 2.46 -7.63
C CYS A 176 16.50 2.07 -8.40
N ALA A 177 15.61 3.02 -8.71
CA ALA A 177 14.42 2.76 -9.51
C ALA A 177 14.77 2.35 -10.95
N ARG A 178 15.72 3.03 -11.59
CA ARG A 178 16.23 2.68 -12.94
C ARG A 178 16.91 1.31 -12.95
N LEU A 179 17.79 1.03 -11.98
CA LEU A 179 18.39 -0.29 -11.84
C LEU A 179 17.33 -1.39 -11.68
N THR A 180 16.34 -1.17 -10.80
CA THR A 180 15.26 -2.14 -10.58
C THR A 180 14.42 -2.33 -11.84
N ASN A 181 14.16 -1.25 -12.57
CA ASN A 181 13.44 -1.28 -13.85
C ASN A 181 14.18 -2.12 -14.90
N ASP A 182 15.49 -1.94 -15.05
CA ASP A 182 16.29 -2.69 -16.04
C ASP A 182 16.42 -4.17 -15.67
N ILE A 183 16.51 -4.48 -14.36
CA ILE A 183 16.43 -5.85 -13.86
C ILE A 183 15.07 -6.47 -14.24
N ILE A 184 13.96 -5.76 -14.05
CA ILE A 184 12.63 -6.28 -14.40
C ILE A 184 12.48 -6.43 -15.92
N ALA A 185 12.92 -5.44 -16.71
CA ALA A 185 12.88 -5.48 -18.16
C ALA A 185 13.62 -6.71 -18.71
N SER A 186 14.83 -6.95 -18.23
CA SER A 186 15.66 -8.08 -18.69
C SER A 186 15.14 -9.43 -18.21
N THR A 187 14.79 -9.56 -16.93
CA THR A 187 14.42 -10.85 -16.34
C THR A 187 12.99 -11.29 -16.64
N VAL A 188 12.04 -10.35 -16.66
CA VAL A 188 10.61 -10.65 -16.83
C VAL A 188 10.17 -10.47 -18.28
N PHE A 189 10.61 -9.39 -18.92
CA PHE A 189 10.18 -9.05 -20.29
C PHE A 189 11.17 -9.49 -21.36
N GLY A 190 12.39 -9.87 -20.99
CA GLY A 190 13.40 -10.43 -21.90
C GLY A 190 14.05 -9.41 -22.83
N PHE A 191 14.05 -8.11 -22.48
CA PHE A 191 14.71 -7.07 -23.26
C PHE A 191 15.53 -6.12 -22.38
N GLU A 192 16.52 -5.48 -23.00
CA GLU A 192 17.39 -4.49 -22.34
C GLU A 192 16.76 -3.10 -22.51
N SER A 193 16.39 -2.49 -21.38
CA SER A 193 15.74 -1.15 -21.34
C SER A 193 16.77 -0.03 -21.27
N ASP A 194 17.99 -0.34 -20.81
CA ASP A 194 19.13 0.54 -20.57
C ASP A 194 18.73 1.91 -20.00
N SER A 195 17.79 1.93 -19.04
CA SER A 195 17.21 3.19 -18.52
C SER A 195 18.21 4.02 -17.73
N VAL A 196 19.35 3.46 -17.37
CA VAL A 196 20.47 4.19 -16.75
C VAL A 196 21.23 5.02 -17.80
N GLU A 197 21.42 4.50 -19.02
CA GLU A 197 22.12 5.21 -20.10
C GLU A 197 21.16 6.07 -20.93
N ASP A 198 19.89 5.67 -21.07
CA ASP A 198 18.84 6.41 -21.77
C ASP A 198 17.85 7.05 -20.77
N PRO A 199 17.97 8.37 -20.49
CA PRO A 199 17.05 9.09 -19.61
C PRO A 199 15.58 9.03 -20.07
N ASP A 200 15.35 8.90 -21.37
CA ASP A 200 14.03 8.91 -22.03
C ASP A 200 13.49 7.50 -22.32
N SER A 201 14.05 6.48 -21.65
CA SER A 201 13.60 5.10 -21.76
C SER A 201 12.10 4.98 -21.51
N LYS A 202 11.35 4.69 -22.58
CA LYS A 202 9.87 4.63 -22.56
C LYS A 202 9.35 3.62 -21.54
N PHE A 203 10.07 2.51 -21.35
CA PHE A 203 9.68 1.49 -20.38
C PHE A 203 9.77 2.04 -18.94
N TYR A 204 10.87 2.73 -18.61
CA TYR A 204 11.00 3.39 -17.31
C TYR A 204 9.96 4.51 -17.12
N GLU A 205 9.68 5.30 -18.16
CA GLU A 205 8.67 6.35 -18.11
C GLU A 205 7.27 5.77 -17.80
N MET A 206 6.90 4.66 -18.43
CA MET A 206 5.65 3.95 -18.16
C MET A 206 5.63 3.36 -16.75
N ALA A 207 6.72 2.73 -16.29
CA ALA A 207 6.83 2.18 -14.95
C ALA A 207 6.68 3.28 -13.88
N ARG A 208 7.29 4.44 -14.10
CA ARG A 208 7.16 5.61 -13.23
C ARG A 208 5.72 6.12 -13.18
N LYS A 209 5.02 6.19 -14.32
CA LYS A 209 3.61 6.63 -14.36
C LYS A 209 2.67 5.69 -13.59
N ILE A 210 2.89 4.37 -13.66
CA ILE A 210 2.06 3.39 -12.94
C ILE A 210 2.29 3.45 -11.42
N THR A 211 3.51 3.78 -10.99
CA THR A 211 3.90 3.83 -9.58
C THR A 211 3.80 5.22 -8.95
N ASP A 212 3.45 6.24 -9.74
CA ASP A 212 3.28 7.60 -9.27
C ASP A 212 1.89 7.83 -8.66
N PHE A 213 1.85 7.88 -7.33
CA PHE A 213 0.67 8.20 -6.55
C PHE A 213 0.70 9.62 -5.95
N SER A 214 1.63 10.48 -6.40
CA SER A 214 1.84 11.81 -5.81
C SER A 214 0.79 12.84 -6.23
N GLY A 215 0.02 12.59 -7.29
CA GLY A 215 -1.00 13.51 -7.78
C GLY A 215 -2.11 13.78 -6.76
N LEU A 216 -2.31 15.06 -6.40
CA LEU A 216 -3.37 15.50 -5.49
C LEU A 216 -4.76 14.97 -5.88
N TRP A 217 -5.05 14.93 -7.18
CA TRP A 217 -6.31 14.40 -7.69
C TRP A 217 -6.46 12.90 -7.43
N GLN A 218 -5.39 12.13 -7.60
CA GLN A 218 -5.37 10.70 -7.30
C GLN A 218 -5.52 10.45 -5.80
N GLY A 219 -4.84 11.26 -4.97
CA GLY A 219 -4.99 11.23 -3.52
C GLY A 219 -6.43 11.52 -3.05
N LEU A 220 -7.08 12.52 -3.64
CA LEU A 220 -8.48 12.85 -3.37
C LEU A 220 -9.44 11.73 -3.79
N LYS A 221 -9.20 11.09 -4.94
CA LYS A 221 -10.00 9.95 -5.39
C LYS A 221 -9.87 8.75 -4.44
N ILE A 222 -8.65 8.41 -4.03
CA ILE A 222 -8.38 7.34 -3.06
C ILE A 222 -9.05 7.66 -1.72
N LEU A 223 -8.90 8.90 -1.25
CA LEU A 223 -9.54 9.37 -0.01
C LEU A 223 -11.06 9.24 -0.09
N GLY A 224 -11.66 9.67 -1.21
CA GLY A 224 -13.08 9.56 -1.46
C GLY A 224 -13.58 8.12 -1.39
N PHE A 225 -12.86 7.17 -1.99
CA PHE A 225 -13.19 5.75 -1.92
C PHE A 225 -13.21 5.23 -0.49
N PHE A 226 -12.24 5.59 0.35
CA PHE A 226 -12.20 5.11 1.73
C PHE A 226 -13.31 5.68 2.62
N ILE A 227 -13.77 6.90 2.34
CA ILE A 227 -14.86 7.54 3.10
C ILE A 227 -16.23 7.07 2.59
N PHE A 228 -16.42 6.99 1.27
CA PHE A 228 -17.68 6.66 0.60
C PHE A 228 -17.50 5.60 -0.51
N PRO A 229 -17.19 4.34 -0.16
CA PRO A 229 -16.84 3.31 -1.15
C PRO A 229 -17.97 2.95 -2.13
N LYS A 230 -19.23 3.24 -1.77
CA LYS A 230 -20.40 2.98 -2.63
C LYS A 230 -20.71 4.12 -3.61
N CYS A 231 -20.19 5.33 -3.37
CA CYS A 231 -20.56 6.52 -4.13
C CYS A 231 -19.50 6.89 -5.18
N ILE A 232 -18.28 6.39 -5.05
CA ILE A 232 -17.14 6.77 -5.89
C ILE A 232 -16.62 5.53 -6.61
N LYS A 233 -16.74 5.54 -7.95
CA LYS A 233 -15.96 4.71 -8.86
C LYS A 233 -14.74 5.54 -9.26
N LEU A 234 -13.52 5.03 -9.05
CA LEU A 234 -12.27 5.75 -9.34
C LEU A 234 -12.04 5.90 -10.85
#